data_AF-A0A938W3B5-F1
#
_entry.id   AF-A0A938W3B5-F1
#
_cell.length_a   1.000
_cell.length_b   1.000
_cell.length_c   1.000
_cell.angle_alpha   90.00
_cell.angle_beta   90.00
_cell.angle_gamma   90.00
#
_symmetry.space_group_name_H-M   'P 1'
#
loop_
_entity.id
_entity.type
_entity.pdbx_description
1 polymer ?
#
loop_
_entity_poly.entity_id
_entity_poly.type
_entity_poly.pdbx_seq_one_letter_code
_entity_poly.pdbx_strand_id
1 'polypeptide(L)'
;MLPTAHIEVTWATLNLLQRKRGLFLDADYRLMALAALAPDVLDKPLALTLYRNTDAALFWGHNLWLHLAVWAAAWAWSRRQPAGAPFSAGRRSSLTPYLLAFSGHLVADRMWGFQESLFYPIGAGYWHPWVHVGKPAAMLDAYLEIVRTTPILLVFESLGLALLAWLVWDRGLWRRPALAAFLLTGRPPVAADAGPRSPAPTTRPAASRFRPILRWLFGWLLR
;
A
#
# COMPACT_ATOMS: atom_id res chain seq x y z
N MET A 1 -6.96 -8.44 2.70
CA MET A 1 -7.61 -7.56 3.71
C MET A 1 -8.80 -6.90 3.05
N LEU A 2 -9.66 -6.12 3.72
CA LEU A 2 -10.62 -5.30 2.98
C LEU A 2 -9.92 -4.04 2.44
N PRO A 3 -10.48 -3.39 1.40
CA PRO A 3 -9.88 -2.21 0.78
C PRO A 3 -9.47 -1.11 1.77
N THR A 4 -10.27 -0.91 2.82
CA THR A 4 -10.03 0.07 3.89
C THR A 4 -8.71 -0.18 4.60
N ALA A 5 -8.48 -1.39 5.09
CA ALA A 5 -7.27 -1.69 5.84
C ALA A 5 -5.98 -1.58 5.00
N HIS A 6 -6.04 -1.79 3.67
CA HIS A 6 -4.89 -1.52 2.79
C HIS A 6 -4.49 -0.04 2.82
N ILE A 7 -5.46 0.87 2.77
CA ILE A 7 -5.20 2.32 2.82
C ILE A 7 -4.62 2.68 4.19
N GLU A 8 -5.25 2.20 5.26
CA GLU A 8 -4.92 2.56 6.63
C GLU A 8 -3.51 2.12 7.02
N VAL A 9 -3.17 0.86 6.75
CA VAL A 9 -1.82 0.32 6.99
C VAL A 9 -0.79 1.04 6.11
N THR A 10 -1.12 1.31 4.84
CA THR A 10 -0.21 2.04 3.93
C THR A 10 0.08 3.45 4.45
N TRP A 11 -0.96 4.19 4.82
CA TRP A 11 -0.82 5.55 5.36
C TRP A 11 -0.06 5.57 6.68
N ALA A 12 -0.37 4.67 7.60
CA ALA A 12 0.33 4.57 8.88
C ALA A 12 1.81 4.19 8.69
N THR A 13 2.12 3.27 7.77
CA THR A 13 3.49 2.89 7.45
C THR A 13 4.27 4.07 6.86
N LEU A 14 3.68 4.79 5.90
CA LEU A 14 4.28 6.01 5.35
C LEU A 14 4.51 7.04 6.45
N ASN A 15 3.52 7.25 7.33
CA ASN A 15 3.64 8.17 8.45
C ASN A 15 4.82 7.82 9.35
N LEU A 16 4.94 6.54 9.72
CA LEU A 16 6.02 6.04 10.55
C LEU A 16 7.38 6.28 9.89
N LEU A 17 7.52 5.99 8.59
CA LEU A 17 8.75 6.20 7.82
C LEU A 17 9.13 7.68 7.74
N GLN A 18 8.16 8.57 7.48
CA GLN A 18 8.37 10.01 7.50
C GLN A 18 8.83 10.48 8.88
N ARG A 19 8.15 10.05 9.95
CA ARG A 19 8.41 10.50 11.33
C ARG A 19 9.74 9.99 11.89
N LYS A 20 10.06 8.72 11.66
CA LYS A 20 11.23 8.06 12.25
C LYS A 20 12.48 8.15 11.39
N ARG A 21 12.33 8.25 10.06
CA ARG A 21 13.45 8.15 9.11
C ARG A 21 13.56 9.34 8.17
N GLY A 22 12.61 10.28 8.17
CA GLY A 22 12.61 11.40 7.24
C GLY A 22 12.48 10.96 5.77
N LEU A 23 11.93 9.77 5.51
CA LEU A 23 11.77 9.23 4.16
C LEU A 23 10.44 9.67 3.55
N PHE A 24 10.42 9.89 2.24
CA PHE A 24 9.21 10.15 1.44
C PHE A 24 8.37 11.33 1.97
N LEU A 25 9.02 12.39 2.46
CA LEU A 25 8.35 13.56 3.06
C LEU A 25 7.39 14.28 2.10
N ASP A 26 7.60 14.14 0.80
CA ASP A 26 6.85 14.78 -0.27
C ASP A 26 5.72 13.91 -0.84
N ALA A 27 5.59 12.65 -0.38
CA ALA A 27 4.58 11.72 -0.84
C ALA A 27 3.15 12.19 -0.52
N ASP A 28 2.27 12.08 -1.51
CA ASP A 28 0.85 12.43 -1.43
C ASP A 28 0.05 11.20 -0.97
N TYR A 29 -0.58 11.29 0.21
CA TYR A 29 -1.34 10.20 0.81
C TYR A 29 -2.55 9.78 -0.05
N ARG A 30 -3.13 10.66 -0.86
CA ARG A 30 -4.23 10.29 -1.76
C ARG A 30 -3.73 9.38 -2.87
N LEU A 31 -2.59 9.73 -3.46
CA LEU A 31 -1.93 8.89 -4.46
C LEU A 31 -1.44 7.57 -3.85
N MET A 32 -1.03 7.57 -2.57
CA MET A 32 -0.72 6.33 -1.85
C MET A 32 -1.94 5.45 -1.66
N ALA A 33 -3.11 6.02 -1.34
CA ALA A 33 -4.36 5.27 -1.24
C ALA A 33 -4.75 4.67 -2.61
N LEU A 34 -4.66 5.47 -3.68
CA LEU A 34 -4.91 4.98 -5.03
C LEU A 34 -3.94 3.86 -5.42
N ALA A 35 -2.65 4.02 -5.13
CA ALA A 35 -1.65 2.99 -5.41
C ALA A 35 -1.91 1.70 -4.62
N ALA A 36 -2.27 1.82 -3.33
CA ALA A 36 -2.62 0.70 -2.48
C ALA A 36 -3.89 -0.03 -2.92
N LEU A 37 -4.84 0.67 -3.56
CA LEU A 37 -6.10 0.09 -4.06
C LEU A 37 -6.05 -0.32 -5.54
N ALA A 38 -5.01 0.07 -6.28
CA ALA A 38 -4.96 -0.13 -7.72
C ALA A 38 -5.12 -1.60 -8.16
N PRO A 39 -4.56 -2.62 -7.47
CA PRO A 39 -4.82 -4.02 -7.76
C PRO A 39 -6.31 -4.38 -7.75
N ASP A 40 -6.99 -4.05 -6.65
CA ASP A 40 -8.43 -4.26 -6.47
C ASP A 40 -9.29 -3.52 -7.50
N VAL A 41 -8.94 -2.25 -7.76
CA VAL A 41 -9.65 -1.41 -8.73
C VAL A 41 -9.48 -1.94 -10.15
N LEU A 42 -8.35 -2.60 -10.45
CA LEU A 42 -8.14 -3.25 -11.73
C LEU A 42 -8.95 -4.55 -11.83
N ASP A 43 -8.93 -5.38 -10.79
CA ASP A 43 -9.50 -6.73 -10.84
C ASP A 43 -11.02 -6.76 -10.76
N LYS A 44 -11.66 -5.88 -9.98
CA LYS A 44 -13.13 -5.88 -9.83
C LYS A 44 -13.88 -5.64 -11.15
N PRO A 45 -13.52 -4.63 -11.97
CA PRO A 45 -14.12 -4.46 -13.29
C PRO A 45 -13.87 -5.66 -14.21
N LEU A 46 -12.66 -6.24 -14.16
CA LEU A 46 -12.33 -7.42 -14.95
C LEU A 46 -13.21 -8.63 -14.55
N ALA A 47 -13.41 -8.83 -13.25
CA ALA A 47 -14.31 -9.86 -12.70
C ALA A 47 -15.74 -9.68 -13.19
N LEU A 48 -16.24 -8.45 -13.24
CA LEU A 48 -17.62 -8.14 -13.64
C LEU A 48 -17.84 -8.15 -15.15
N THR A 49 -16.78 -8.07 -15.96
CA THR A 49 -16.88 -7.91 -17.41
C THR A 49 -16.23 -9.07 -18.17
N LEU A 50 -14.90 -9.07 -18.28
CA LEU A 50 -14.13 -9.98 -19.12
C LEU A 50 -14.04 -11.40 -18.53
N TYR A 51 -13.99 -11.52 -17.20
CA TYR A 51 -13.78 -12.79 -16.49
C TYR A 51 -14.97 -13.23 -15.64
N ARG A 52 -16.19 -12.78 -15.98
CA ARG A 52 -17.42 -13.08 -15.22
C ARG A 52 -17.73 -14.56 -15.01
N ASN A 53 -17.16 -15.45 -15.83
CA ASN A 53 -17.43 -16.89 -15.84
C ASN A 53 -16.26 -17.73 -15.30
N THR A 54 -15.21 -17.10 -14.75
CA THR A 54 -14.05 -17.85 -14.24
C THR A 54 -14.15 -18.15 -12.75
N ASP A 55 -15.22 -17.70 -12.08
CA ASP A 55 -15.42 -17.81 -10.63
C ASP A 55 -14.19 -17.39 -9.80
N ALA A 56 -13.47 -16.37 -10.29
CA ALA A 56 -12.27 -15.82 -9.66
C ALA A 56 -12.45 -14.32 -9.41
N ALA A 57 -11.73 -13.81 -8.42
CA ALA A 57 -11.70 -12.37 -8.10
C ALA A 57 -10.29 -11.76 -8.15
N LEU A 58 -9.25 -12.60 -8.29
CA LEU A 58 -7.85 -12.21 -8.29
C LEU A 58 -7.28 -12.45 -9.69
N PHE A 59 -7.06 -11.36 -10.43
CA PHE A 59 -6.64 -11.36 -11.83
C PHE A 59 -5.28 -10.66 -12.00
N TRP A 60 -5.16 -9.78 -13.00
CA TRP A 60 -3.92 -9.12 -13.37
C TRP A 60 -3.42 -8.17 -12.28
N GLY A 61 -4.32 -7.50 -11.55
CA GLY A 61 -4.00 -6.65 -10.42
C GLY A 61 -3.24 -7.40 -9.32
N HIS A 62 -3.56 -8.68 -9.14
CA HIS A 62 -2.89 -9.56 -8.18
C HIS A 62 -1.81 -10.46 -8.79
N ASN A 63 -1.40 -10.19 -10.03
CA ASN A 63 -0.44 -11.02 -10.76
C ASN A 63 1.00 -10.48 -10.65
N LEU A 64 1.96 -11.35 -10.33
CA LEU A 64 3.35 -10.96 -10.13
C LEU A 64 3.96 -10.27 -11.36
N TRP A 65 3.63 -10.73 -12.56
CA TRP A 65 4.21 -10.20 -13.79
C TRP A 65 3.76 -8.77 -14.05
N LEU A 66 2.51 -8.41 -13.73
CA LEU A 66 2.05 -7.02 -13.81
C LEU A 66 2.87 -6.14 -12.86
N HIS A 67 3.08 -6.57 -11.62
CA HIS A 67 3.89 -5.81 -10.67
C HIS A 67 5.33 -5.63 -11.17
N LEU A 68 5.97 -6.71 -11.64
CA LEU A 68 7.32 -6.62 -12.20
C LEU A 68 7.37 -5.70 -13.43
N ALA A 69 6.36 -5.74 -14.30
CA ALA A 69 6.26 -4.85 -15.45
C ALA A 69 6.10 -3.38 -15.03
N VAL A 70 5.27 -3.07 -14.04
CA VAL A 70 5.11 -1.72 -13.49
C VAL A 70 6.42 -1.21 -12.90
N TRP A 71 7.13 -2.05 -12.13
CA TRP A 71 8.45 -1.72 -11.60
C TRP A 71 9.49 -1.48 -12.71
N ALA A 72 9.53 -2.35 -13.72
CA ALA A 72 10.45 -2.23 -14.85
C ALA A 72 10.15 -0.97 -15.68
N ALA A 73 8.87 -0.66 -15.91
CA ALA A 73 8.44 0.54 -16.61
C ALA A 73 8.82 1.81 -15.84
N ALA A 74 8.56 1.85 -14.51
CA ALA A 74 8.96 2.97 -13.66
C ALA A 74 10.48 3.15 -13.64
N TRP A 75 11.24 2.05 -13.58
CA TRP A 75 12.69 2.08 -13.66
C TRP A 75 13.19 2.59 -15.01
N ALA A 76 12.67 2.07 -16.13
CA ALA A 76 13.04 2.50 -17.48
C ALA A 76 12.69 3.98 -17.70
N TRP A 77 11.52 4.43 -17.24
CA TRP A 77 11.12 5.83 -17.26
C TRP A 77 12.10 6.71 -16.48
N SER A 78 12.51 6.27 -15.29
CA SER A 78 13.47 7.00 -14.45
C SER A 78 14.88 7.09 -15.05
N ARG A 79 15.21 6.26 -16.05
CA ARG A 79 16.48 6.33 -16.81
C ARG A 79 16.43 7.30 -17.98
N ARG A 80 15.24 7.55 -18.54
CA ARG A 80 15.05 8.43 -19.71
C ARG A 80 14.93 9.90 -19.36
N GLN A 81 14.78 10.25 -18.07
CA GLN A 81 14.67 11.66 -17.69
C GLN A 81 16.03 12.37 -17.88
N PRO A 82 16.08 13.48 -18.65
CA PRO A 82 17.31 14.22 -18.85
C PRO A 82 17.83 14.75 -17.52
N ALA A 83 19.16 14.67 -17.32
CA ALA A 83 19.82 15.27 -16.17
C ALA A 83 19.51 16.79 -16.16
N GLY A 84 18.75 17.25 -15.17
CA GLY A 84 18.35 18.66 -15.04
C GLY A 84 16.89 18.95 -15.41
N ALA A 85 16.10 17.98 -15.88
CA ALA A 85 14.65 18.17 -15.90
C ALA A 85 14.17 18.49 -14.47
N PRO A 86 13.17 19.36 -14.27
CA PRO A 86 12.66 19.76 -12.95
C PRO A 86 12.17 18.58 -12.07
N PHE A 87 12.18 17.35 -12.61
CA PHE A 87 11.83 16.09 -11.95
C PHE A 87 12.99 15.07 -11.81
N SER A 88 14.22 15.38 -12.26
CA SER A 88 15.20 14.35 -12.63
C SER A 88 16.28 13.95 -11.60
N ALA A 89 16.67 14.80 -10.64
CA ALA A 89 17.87 14.49 -9.83
C ALA A 89 17.63 14.21 -8.33
N GLY A 90 16.46 14.58 -7.78
CA GLY A 90 16.13 14.34 -6.35
C GLY A 90 14.90 13.44 -6.11
N ARG A 91 14.20 13.04 -7.18
CA ARG A 91 12.86 12.41 -7.14
C ARG A 91 12.81 10.97 -7.64
N ARG A 92 13.92 10.24 -7.81
CA ARG A 92 13.81 8.76 -7.91
C ARG A 92 13.16 8.15 -6.66
N SER A 93 13.28 8.82 -5.52
CA SER A 93 12.52 8.57 -4.29
C SER A 93 11.01 8.86 -4.40
N SER A 94 10.55 9.61 -5.41
CA SER A 94 9.17 10.06 -5.49
C SER A 94 8.20 8.94 -5.90
N LEU A 95 8.60 8.04 -6.80
CA LEU A 95 7.72 6.94 -7.22
C LEU A 95 7.79 5.73 -6.31
N THR A 96 8.93 5.54 -5.63
CA THR A 96 9.18 4.40 -4.75
C THR A 96 8.07 4.16 -3.72
N PRO A 97 7.56 5.14 -2.94
CA PRO A 97 6.53 4.86 -1.95
C PRO A 97 5.23 4.37 -2.60
N TYR A 98 4.87 4.85 -3.79
CA TYR A 98 3.68 4.39 -4.51
C TYR A 98 3.88 2.98 -5.09
N LEU A 99 5.05 2.67 -5.64
CA LEU A 99 5.37 1.32 -6.12
C LEU A 99 5.39 0.30 -4.97
N LEU A 100 5.91 0.71 -3.80
CA LEU A 100 5.88 -0.10 -2.59
C LEU A 100 4.46 -0.28 -2.05
N ALA A 101 3.60 0.74 -2.12
CA ALA A 101 2.19 0.61 -1.75
C ALA A 101 1.45 -0.34 -2.71
N PHE A 102 1.67 -0.18 -4.02
CA PHE A 102 1.11 -1.03 -5.06
C PHE A 102 1.52 -2.50 -4.85
N SER A 103 2.81 -2.80 -4.79
CA SER A 103 3.30 -4.17 -4.58
C SER A 103 3.11 -4.69 -3.15
N GLY A 104 3.01 -3.80 -2.17
CA GLY A 104 2.68 -4.15 -0.79
C GLY A 104 1.29 -4.77 -0.67
N HIS A 105 0.40 -4.48 -1.62
CA HIS A 105 -0.91 -5.13 -1.71
C HIS A 105 -0.81 -6.65 -1.82
N LEU A 106 0.08 -7.17 -2.68
CA LEU A 106 0.29 -8.63 -2.81
C LEU A 106 0.72 -9.29 -1.50
N VAL A 107 1.52 -8.58 -0.71
CA VAL A 107 2.00 -9.05 0.60
C VAL A 107 0.86 -9.02 1.62
N ALA A 108 0.10 -7.93 1.66
CA ALA A 108 -1.04 -7.77 2.55
C ALA A 108 -2.13 -8.83 2.31
N ASP A 109 -2.31 -9.24 1.04
CA ASP A 109 -3.26 -10.29 0.65
C ASP A 109 -2.70 -11.69 0.68
N ARG A 110 -1.43 -11.84 1.08
CA ARG A 110 -0.74 -13.12 1.19
C ARG A 110 -0.81 -13.92 -0.11
N MET A 111 -0.59 -13.24 -1.23
CA MET A 111 -0.77 -13.80 -2.58
C MET A 111 0.06 -15.05 -2.87
N TRP A 112 1.09 -15.34 -2.07
CA TRP A 112 1.82 -16.61 -2.14
C TRP A 112 0.96 -17.84 -1.88
N GLY A 113 -0.22 -17.69 -1.24
CA GLY A 113 -1.21 -18.76 -1.07
C GLY A 113 -2.11 -18.98 -2.29
N PHE A 114 -2.09 -18.08 -3.27
CA PHE A 114 -2.92 -18.12 -4.50
C PHE A 114 -2.02 -18.19 -5.73
N GLN A 115 -1.19 -19.24 -5.80
CA GLN A 115 -0.11 -19.34 -6.78
C GLN A 115 -0.63 -19.38 -8.23
N GLU A 116 -1.84 -19.89 -8.44
CA GLU A 116 -2.49 -19.95 -9.74
C GLU A 116 -2.66 -18.53 -10.32
N SER A 117 -3.24 -17.61 -9.55
CA SER A 117 -3.40 -16.21 -9.95
C SER A 117 -2.06 -15.45 -9.93
N LEU A 118 -1.22 -15.67 -8.92
CA LEU A 118 0.03 -14.93 -8.74
C LEU A 118 1.00 -15.16 -9.91
N PHE A 119 1.09 -16.37 -10.44
CA PHE A 119 2.02 -16.73 -11.52
C PHE A 119 1.37 -16.94 -12.89
N TYR A 120 0.06 -16.70 -13.02
CA TYR A 120 -0.65 -16.81 -14.29
C TYR A 120 0.06 -16.01 -15.42
N PRO A 121 0.23 -16.55 -16.64
CA PRO A 121 -0.23 -17.86 -17.12
C PRO A 121 0.78 -19.01 -16.93
N ILE A 122 1.98 -18.73 -16.39
CA ILE A 122 3.11 -19.68 -16.34
C ILE A 122 2.97 -20.69 -15.18
N GLY A 123 2.14 -20.40 -14.17
CA GLY A 123 1.79 -21.32 -13.08
C GLY A 123 0.82 -22.42 -13.52
N ALA A 124 -0.32 -22.52 -12.83
CA ALA A 124 -1.33 -23.54 -13.14
C ALA A 124 -2.13 -23.30 -14.43
N GLY A 125 -1.95 -22.12 -15.07
CA GLY A 125 -2.62 -21.76 -16.32
C GLY A 125 -4.09 -21.32 -16.17
N TYR A 126 -4.58 -21.14 -14.95
CA TYR A 126 -5.92 -20.62 -14.64
C TYR A 126 -5.89 -19.67 -13.44
N TRP A 127 -6.97 -18.91 -13.23
CA TRP A 127 -7.13 -18.01 -12.08
C TRP A 127 -7.67 -18.78 -10.88
N HIS A 128 -7.17 -18.48 -9.68
CA HIS A 128 -7.61 -19.17 -8.46
C HIS A 128 -9.14 -19.03 -8.28
N PRO A 129 -9.90 -20.13 -8.30
CA PRO A 129 -11.34 -20.08 -8.12
C PRO A 129 -11.68 -19.76 -6.67
N TRP A 130 -12.70 -18.95 -6.46
CA TRP A 130 -13.18 -18.57 -5.13
C TRP A 130 -14.69 -18.70 -5.04
N VAL A 131 -15.44 -17.70 -5.50
CA VAL A 131 -16.91 -17.76 -5.63
C VAL A 131 -17.35 -17.01 -6.88
N HIS A 132 -18.58 -17.27 -7.31
CA HIS A 132 -19.16 -16.54 -8.43
C HIS A 132 -19.35 -15.05 -8.09
N VAL A 133 -18.54 -14.18 -8.69
CA VAL A 133 -18.59 -12.72 -8.51
C VAL A 133 -19.06 -11.97 -9.76
N GLY A 134 -19.64 -12.67 -10.75
CA GLY A 134 -20.02 -12.13 -12.05
C GLY A 134 -21.20 -11.13 -12.05
N LYS A 135 -21.80 -10.84 -10.88
CA LYS A 135 -22.90 -9.87 -10.71
C LYS A 135 -22.67 -9.04 -9.45
N PRO A 136 -23.06 -7.75 -9.42
CA PRO A 136 -22.89 -6.90 -8.23
C PRO A 136 -23.51 -7.45 -6.95
N ALA A 137 -24.72 -8.05 -7.04
CA ALA A 137 -25.37 -8.68 -5.90
C ALA A 137 -24.57 -9.88 -5.38
N ALA A 138 -24.11 -10.76 -6.28
CA ALA A 138 -23.30 -11.92 -5.91
C ALA A 138 -21.96 -11.51 -5.28
N MET A 139 -21.33 -10.43 -5.78
CA MET A 139 -20.13 -9.87 -5.17
C MET A 139 -20.40 -9.35 -3.75
N LEU A 140 -21.52 -8.68 -3.51
CA LEU A 140 -21.92 -8.24 -2.16
C LEU A 140 -22.16 -9.42 -1.22
N ASP A 141 -22.89 -10.43 -1.68
CA ASP A 141 -23.16 -11.65 -0.92
C ASP A 141 -21.84 -12.35 -0.52
N ALA A 142 -20.90 -12.43 -1.46
CA ALA A 142 -19.57 -12.98 -1.23
C ALA A 142 -18.78 -12.20 -0.17
N TYR A 143 -18.83 -10.86 -0.20
CA TYR A 143 -18.21 -10.03 0.84
C TYR A 143 -18.86 -10.24 2.21
N LEU A 144 -20.19 -10.32 2.27
CA LEU A 144 -20.92 -10.57 3.51
C LEU A 144 -20.59 -11.94 4.09
N GLU A 145 -20.49 -12.95 3.23
CA GLU A 145 -20.07 -14.30 3.63
C GLU A 145 -18.66 -14.29 4.20
N ILE A 146 -17.68 -13.70 3.49
CA ILE A 146 -16.29 -13.59 3.97
C ILE A 146 -16.24 -12.95 5.37
N VAL A 147 -16.92 -11.81 5.54
CA VAL A 147 -16.90 -11.07 6.81
C VAL A 147 -17.45 -11.92 7.96
N ARG A 148 -18.44 -12.77 7.68
CA ARG A 148 -19.05 -13.67 8.68
C ARG A 148 -18.19 -14.90 8.98
N THR A 149 -17.55 -15.47 7.97
CA THR A 149 -16.84 -16.76 8.09
C THR A 149 -15.36 -16.62 8.41
N THR A 150 -14.77 -15.44 8.19
CA THR A 150 -13.32 -15.22 8.29
C THR A 150 -12.99 -14.17 9.36
N PRO A 151 -13.03 -14.52 10.66
CA PRO A 151 -12.87 -13.57 11.76
C PRO A 151 -11.51 -12.86 11.78
N ILE A 152 -10.47 -13.48 11.21
CA ILE A 152 -9.15 -12.86 11.07
C ILE A 152 -9.19 -11.56 10.24
N LEU A 153 -10.16 -11.41 9.32
CA LEU A 153 -10.33 -10.14 8.59
C LEU A 153 -10.78 -9.02 9.53
N LEU A 154 -11.68 -9.30 10.47
CA LEU A 154 -12.10 -8.30 11.46
C LEU A 154 -10.92 -7.84 12.32
N VAL A 155 -9.96 -8.73 12.60
CA VAL A 155 -8.72 -8.37 13.30
C VAL A 155 -7.89 -7.39 12.46
N PHE A 156 -7.71 -7.68 11.17
CA PHE A 156 -6.97 -6.78 10.27
C PHE A 156 -7.65 -5.42 10.09
N GLU A 157 -8.98 -5.38 9.94
CA GLU A 157 -9.74 -4.13 9.86
C GLU A 157 -9.66 -3.33 11.17
N SER A 158 -9.76 -4.00 12.32
CA SER A 158 -9.63 -3.33 13.61
C SER A 158 -8.23 -2.75 13.82
N LEU A 159 -7.19 -3.47 13.38
CA LEU A 159 -5.81 -3.00 13.41
C LEU A 159 -5.61 -1.82 12.46
N GLY A 160 -6.14 -1.89 11.24
CA GLY A 160 -6.14 -0.79 10.28
C GLY A 160 -6.79 0.46 10.87
N LEU A 161 -7.97 0.33 11.45
CA LEU A 161 -8.69 1.44 12.08
C LEU A 161 -7.88 2.06 13.24
N ALA A 162 -7.23 1.23 14.07
CA ALA A 162 -6.37 1.72 15.13
C ALA A 162 -5.15 2.49 14.58
N LEU A 163 -4.56 2.02 13.48
CA LEU A 163 -3.45 2.69 12.79
C LEU A 163 -3.89 4.01 12.15
N LEU A 164 -5.11 4.07 11.60
CA LEU A 164 -5.71 5.30 11.09
C LEU A 164 -5.96 6.29 12.23
N ALA A 165 -6.54 5.85 13.35
CA ALA A 165 -6.73 6.69 14.53
C ALA A 165 -5.40 7.25 15.04
N TRP A 166 -4.35 6.43 15.06
CA TRP A 166 -2.99 6.87 15.38
C TRP A 166 -2.46 7.92 14.41
N LEU A 167 -2.63 7.76 13.10
CA LEU A 167 -2.26 8.76 12.10
C LEU A 167 -3.01 10.08 12.32
N VAL A 168 -4.32 10.01 12.51
CA VAL A 168 -5.17 11.17 12.78
C VAL A 168 -4.65 11.91 14.01
N TRP A 169 -4.32 11.18 15.07
CA TRP A 169 -3.78 11.71 16.33
C TRP A 169 -2.33 12.23 16.23
N ASP A 170 -1.44 11.59 15.49
CA ASP A 170 -0.05 12.05 15.34
C ASP A 170 0.05 13.32 14.47
N ARG A 171 -0.86 13.47 13.50
CA ARG A 171 -0.82 14.57 12.52
C ARG A 171 -1.80 15.71 12.78
N GLY A 172 -2.53 15.68 13.89
CA GLY A 172 -3.44 16.78 14.20
C GLY A 172 -4.69 16.82 13.30
N LEU A 173 -5.05 15.72 12.64
CA LEU A 173 -6.10 15.68 11.60
C LEU A 173 -7.52 15.74 12.19
N TRP A 174 -7.70 15.69 13.51
CA TRP A 174 -9.00 16.01 14.13
C TRP A 174 -9.34 17.51 14.04
N ARG A 175 -8.34 18.36 13.74
CA ARG A 175 -8.55 19.80 13.53
C ARG A 175 -9.02 20.03 12.10
N ARG A 176 -10.19 20.64 11.92
CA ARG A 176 -10.79 20.90 10.59
C ARG A 176 -9.83 21.53 9.57
N PRO A 177 -9.01 22.55 9.90
CA PRO A 177 -8.09 23.14 8.92
C PRO A 177 -6.99 22.16 8.48
N ALA A 178 -6.48 21.35 9.41
CA ALA A 178 -5.47 20.33 9.12
C ALA A 178 -6.05 19.21 8.25
N LEU A 179 -7.27 18.75 8.56
CA LEU A 179 -7.97 17.76 7.75
C LEU A 179 -8.26 18.28 6.33
N ALA A 180 -8.79 19.50 6.21
CA ALA A 180 -9.07 20.10 4.92
C ALA A 180 -7.80 20.23 4.07
N ALA A 181 -6.71 20.72 4.65
CA ALA A 181 -5.41 20.79 3.98
C ALA A 181 -4.91 19.40 3.56
N PHE A 182 -5.05 18.39 4.43
CA PHE A 182 -4.67 17.01 4.13
C PHE A 182 -5.49 16.43 2.97
N LEU A 183 -6.81 16.62 2.95
CA LEU A 183 -7.68 16.12 1.87
C LEU A 183 -7.42 16.84 0.53
N LEU A 184 -7.09 18.14 0.57
CA LEU A 184 -6.82 18.93 -0.64
C LEU A 184 -5.42 18.74 -1.22
N THR A 185 -4.42 18.49 -0.37
CA THR A 185 -3.00 18.40 -0.80
C THR A 185 -2.44 17.00 -0.71
N GLY A 186 -3.11 16.09 -0.01
CA GLY A 186 -2.60 14.76 0.34
C GLY A 186 -1.42 14.79 1.30
N ARG A 187 -1.08 15.94 1.88
CA ARG A 187 0.08 16.09 2.75
C ARG A 187 -0.36 16.42 4.16
N PRO A 188 0.05 15.65 5.18
CA PRO A 188 -0.27 16.00 6.55
C PRO A 188 0.47 17.29 6.91
N PRO A 189 -0.05 18.09 7.86
CA PRO A 189 0.70 19.21 8.40
C PRO A 189 2.08 18.72 8.83
N VAL A 190 3.12 19.51 8.54
CA VAL A 190 4.40 19.33 9.21
C VAL A 190 4.06 19.40 10.69
N ALA A 191 4.35 18.33 11.43
CA ALA A 191 4.09 18.32 12.87
C ALA A 191 4.83 19.54 13.41
N ALA A 192 4.08 20.59 13.78
CA ALA A 192 4.63 21.80 14.36
C ALA A 192 5.52 21.31 15.49
N ASP A 193 6.82 21.60 15.36
CA ASP A 193 7.84 20.96 16.16
C ASP A 193 7.38 20.88 17.62
N ALA A 194 7.39 19.66 18.15
CA ALA A 194 7.25 19.45 19.57
C ALA A 194 8.46 20.10 20.25
N GLY A 195 8.38 21.42 20.47
CA GLY A 195 9.42 22.26 21.04
C GLY A 195 10.71 22.36 20.21
N PRO A 196 11.57 23.35 20.52
CA PRO A 196 12.91 23.45 19.95
C PRO A 196 13.66 22.17 20.28
N ARG A 197 13.86 21.30 19.27
CA ARG A 197 14.82 20.22 19.40
C ARG A 197 16.18 20.87 19.60
N SER A 198 16.81 20.46 20.70
CA SER A 198 18.17 20.74 21.15
C SER A 198 19.20 20.94 20.02
N PRO A 199 20.27 21.71 20.29
CA PRO A 199 21.21 22.23 19.31
C PRO A 199 21.83 21.17 18.40
N ALA A 200 22.29 21.67 17.26
CA ALA A 200 22.85 21.00 16.09
C ALA A 200 23.58 19.67 16.38
N PRO A 201 23.36 18.64 15.53
CA PRO A 201 24.07 17.37 15.66
C PRO A 201 25.57 17.59 15.45
N THR A 202 26.34 17.40 16.52
CA THR A 202 27.78 17.16 16.43
C THR A 202 28.03 15.99 15.49
N THR A 203 28.82 16.23 14.45
CA THR A 203 29.25 15.27 13.44
C THR A 203 29.93 14.06 14.08
N ARG A 204 29.19 12.99 14.37
CA ARG A 204 29.75 11.66 14.62
C ARG A 204 29.52 10.76 13.40
N PRO A 205 30.56 10.08 12.91
CA PRO A 205 30.45 9.21 11.73
C PRO A 205 29.54 8.01 12.04
N ALA A 206 28.58 7.78 11.13
CA ALA A 206 27.60 6.72 11.21
C ALA A 206 28.22 5.37 10.82
N ALA A 207 28.63 4.58 11.81
CA ALA A 207 28.95 3.18 11.63
C ALA A 207 27.88 2.29 12.31
N SER A 208 27.33 1.37 11.52
CA SER A 208 26.75 0.08 11.90
C SER A 208 25.69 0.02 13.02
N ARG A 209 24.48 0.51 12.77
CA ARG A 209 23.26 0.05 13.51
C ARG A 209 22.08 -0.27 12.60
N PHE A 210 22.31 -1.17 11.65
CA PHE A 210 21.25 -1.92 10.97
C PHE A 210 21.26 -3.33 11.55
N ARG A 211 20.33 -3.72 12.45
CA ARG A 211 19.98 -5.16 12.63
C ARG A 211 18.75 -5.60 13.46
N PRO A 212 17.99 -4.82 14.28
CA PRO A 212 16.89 -5.47 15.02
C PRO A 212 15.47 -5.33 14.44
N ILE A 213 15.16 -4.33 13.60
CA ILE A 213 13.74 -4.01 13.27
C ILE A 213 13.12 -4.96 12.24
N LEU A 214 13.90 -5.50 11.30
CA LEU A 214 13.38 -6.46 10.31
C LEU A 214 12.95 -7.80 10.93
N ARG A 215 13.53 -8.19 12.07
CA ARG A 215 13.13 -9.42 12.78
C ARG A 215 11.76 -9.30 13.46
N TRP A 216 11.33 -8.10 13.83
CA TRP A 216 10.04 -7.92 14.52
C TRP A 216 8.87 -7.84 13.55
N LEU A 217 9.04 -7.17 12.40
CA LEU A 217 7.97 -7.04 11.40
C LEU A 217 7.70 -8.34 10.62
N PHE A 218 8.69 -9.21 10.44
CA PHE A 218 8.55 -10.44 9.64
C PHE A 218 8.39 -11.73 10.46
N GLY A 219 8.62 -11.69 11.78
CA GLY A 219 8.51 -12.88 12.64
C GLY A 219 7.08 -13.43 12.80
N TRP A 220 6.06 -12.63 12.48
CA TRP A 220 4.64 -13.00 12.61
C TRP A 220 3.98 -13.36 11.27
N LEU A 221 4.56 -12.98 10.13
CA LEU A 221 4.01 -13.23 8.79
C LEU A 221 4.36 -14.63 8.23
N LEU A 222 5.25 -15.37 8.90
CA LEU A 222 5.76 -16.69 8.48
C LEU A 222 5.32 -17.83 9.43
N ARG A 223 4.31 -17.60 10.28
CA ARG A 223 3.61 -18.63 11.05
C ARG A 223 2.14 -18.64 10.64
#